data_AF-A0A534UB37-F1
#
_entry.id   AF-A0A534UB37-F1
#
_cell.length_a   1.000
_cell.length_b   1.000
_cell.length_c   1.000
_cell.angle_alpha   90.00
_cell.angle_beta   90.00
_cell.angle_gamma   90.00
#
_symmetry.space_group_name_H-M   'P 1'
#
loop_
_entity.id
_entity.type
_entity.pdbx_description
1 polymer ?
#
loop_
_entity_poly.entity_id
_entity_poly.type
_entity_poly.pdbx_seq_one_letter_code
_entity_poly.pdbx_strand_id
1 'polypeptide(L)'
;MKTGFQYIQPLYGYKPDIAHIAVPENCESALEIMAADLLGTDGLIAIYIPEGTEEVYEPGVMRGRVVGGVRLLPMPPGKEMRDYFYPDWDKRMRWPLGWPCKAVYAPPVSECRPLVDDLFGQDLFQSYVSRFQHGPFKLEAKMAKELDKFFAQFSKVRTRKN
;
A
#
# COMPACT_ATOMS: atom_id res chain seq x y z
N MET A 1 -8.90 20.20 -2.09
CA MET A 1 -7.57 19.67 -2.47
C MET A 1 -7.79 18.34 -3.18
N LYS A 2 -6.97 17.98 -4.18
CA LYS A 2 -7.13 16.67 -4.85
C LYS A 2 -6.54 15.59 -3.95
N THR A 3 -7.41 14.77 -3.37
CA THR A 3 -7.07 13.46 -2.82
C THR A 3 -6.52 12.60 -3.96
N GLY A 4 -5.34 12.00 -3.79
CA GLY A 4 -4.71 11.19 -4.84
C GLY A 4 -3.63 10.26 -4.30
N PHE A 5 -3.38 9.17 -5.03
CA PHE A 5 -2.33 8.22 -4.68
C PHE A 5 -0.95 8.80 -4.98
N GLN A 6 -0.09 8.84 -3.97
CA GLN A 6 1.27 9.38 -4.11
C GLN A 6 2.35 8.33 -3.90
N TYR A 7 2.06 7.29 -3.14
CA TYR A 7 3.00 6.22 -2.82
C TYR A 7 2.37 4.86 -3.06
N ILE A 8 3.20 3.86 -3.26
CA ILE A 8 2.81 2.45 -3.33
C ILE A 8 3.67 1.64 -2.36
N GLN A 9 3.02 0.71 -1.67
CA GLN A 9 3.65 -0.19 -0.72
C GLN A 9 3.35 -1.64 -1.11
N PRO A 10 4.37 -2.53 -1.17
CA PRO A 10 4.13 -3.97 -1.19
C PRO A 10 3.55 -4.43 0.14
N LEU A 11 2.50 -5.26 0.12
CA LEU A 11 2.06 -5.94 1.33
C LEU A 11 1.81 -7.41 1.06
N TYR A 12 2.12 -8.21 2.07
CA TYR A 12 1.87 -9.63 2.14
C TYR A 12 0.66 -9.82 3.07
N GLY A 13 -0.49 -10.27 2.56
CA GLY A 13 -1.69 -10.49 3.37
C GLY A 13 -2.47 -9.21 3.67
N TYR A 14 -3.15 -8.63 2.67
CA TYR A 14 -3.91 -7.40 2.89
C TYR A 14 -5.19 -7.67 3.68
N LYS A 15 -5.40 -6.89 4.74
CA LYS A 15 -6.66 -6.92 5.50
C LYS A 15 -7.21 -5.51 5.69
N PRO A 16 -8.54 -5.33 5.68
CA PRO A 16 -9.15 -4.02 5.91
C PRO A 16 -8.80 -3.36 7.26
N ASP A 17 -8.37 -4.15 8.25
CA ASP A 17 -8.00 -3.73 9.60
C ASP A 17 -6.51 -3.40 9.77
N ILE A 18 -5.75 -3.27 8.67
CA ILE A 18 -4.35 -2.85 8.73
C ILE A 18 -4.21 -1.51 9.45
N ALA A 19 -3.41 -1.54 10.52
CA ALA A 19 -3.17 -0.41 11.38
C ALA A 19 -1.85 0.31 11.11
N HIS A 20 -0.97 -0.23 10.25
CA HIS A 20 0.33 0.40 9.94
C HIS A 20 0.90 -0.03 8.57
N ILE A 21 1.78 0.82 8.01
CA ILE A 21 2.62 0.53 6.85
C ILE A 21 4.04 0.28 7.33
N ALA A 22 4.66 -0.80 6.86
CA ALA A 22 5.87 -1.33 7.47
C ALA A 22 6.97 -1.58 6.43
N VAL A 23 8.23 -1.36 6.81
CA VAL A 23 9.43 -1.56 5.98
C VAL A 23 10.57 -2.26 6.74
N PRO A 24 11.47 -2.99 6.05
CA PRO A 24 12.74 -3.41 6.64
C PRO A 24 13.52 -2.21 7.23
N GLU A 25 14.31 -2.36 8.29
CA GLU A 25 15.01 -1.18 8.91
C GLU A 25 15.99 -0.49 8.01
N ASN A 26 16.64 -1.21 7.09
CA ASN A 26 17.49 -0.55 6.10
C ASN A 26 16.69 0.38 5.17
N CYS A 27 15.36 0.44 5.30
CA CYS A 27 14.45 1.32 4.59
C CYS A 27 13.73 2.32 5.52
N GLU A 28 14.21 2.52 6.77
CA GLU A 28 13.64 3.49 7.74
C GLU A 28 13.43 4.88 7.12
N SER A 29 14.47 5.38 6.43
CA SER A 29 14.46 6.69 5.78
C SER A 29 13.39 6.82 4.69
N ALA A 30 13.05 5.73 3.98
CA ALA A 30 11.98 5.76 2.98
C ALA A 30 10.61 6.01 3.63
N LEU A 31 10.40 5.43 4.81
CA LEU A 31 9.17 5.60 5.58
C LEU A 31 9.07 7.02 6.15
N GLU A 32 10.18 7.59 6.64
CA GLU A 32 10.25 8.98 7.10
C GLU A 32 9.97 9.99 5.98
N ILE A 33 10.58 9.81 4.81
CA ILE A 33 10.36 10.68 3.65
C ILE A 33 8.89 10.63 3.23
N MET A 34 8.31 9.44 3.13
CA MET A 34 6.89 9.28 2.82
C MET A 34 6.00 9.97 3.86
N ALA A 35 6.33 9.84 5.14
CA ALA A 35 5.56 10.48 6.19
C ALA A 35 5.62 12.00 6.15
N ALA A 36 6.81 12.57 5.92
CA ALA A 36 6.99 14.00 5.74
C ALA A 36 6.16 14.55 4.56
N ASP A 37 6.09 13.82 3.45
CA ASP A 37 5.31 14.21 2.26
C ASP A 37 3.79 14.10 2.48
N LEU A 38 3.33 13.17 3.32
CA LEU A 38 1.90 12.80 3.42
C LEU A 38 1.17 13.33 4.65
N LEU A 39 1.84 13.51 5.79
CA LEU A 39 1.17 13.89 7.03
C LEU A 39 0.49 15.27 6.92
N GLY A 40 -0.75 15.33 7.40
CA GLY A 40 -1.57 16.54 7.29
C GLY A 40 -2.12 16.81 5.90
N THR A 41 -1.88 15.91 4.93
CA THR A 41 -2.41 16.03 3.55
C THR A 41 -3.55 15.05 3.28
N ASP A 42 -4.24 15.24 2.15
CA ASP A 42 -5.22 14.28 1.63
C ASP A 42 -4.58 13.14 0.82
N GLY A 43 -3.25 13.03 0.79
CA GLY A 43 -2.55 11.99 0.04
C GLY A 43 -2.81 10.58 0.57
N LEU A 44 -2.82 9.60 -0.34
CA LEU A 44 -3.01 8.19 -0.03
C LEU A 44 -1.83 7.34 -0.50
N ILE A 45 -1.67 6.18 0.15
CA ILE A 45 -0.73 5.13 -0.19
C ILE A 45 -1.52 3.96 -0.77
N ALA A 46 -1.15 3.50 -1.97
CA ALA A 46 -1.73 2.32 -2.59
C ALA A 46 -1.08 1.05 -2.03
N ILE A 47 -1.88 0.02 -1.79
CA ILE A 47 -1.40 -1.28 -1.32
C ILE A 47 -1.41 -2.27 -2.47
N TYR A 48 -0.23 -2.81 -2.77
CA TYR A 48 -0.02 -3.75 -3.85
C TYR A 48 0.42 -5.10 -3.31
N ILE A 49 -0.18 -6.19 -3.79
CA ILE A 49 0.25 -7.54 -3.47
C ILE A 49 1.06 -8.08 -4.66
N PRO A 50 2.38 -8.29 -4.52
CA PRO A 50 3.20 -8.85 -5.59
C PRO A 50 2.71 -10.20 -6.10
N GLU A 51 2.99 -10.50 -7.37
CA GLU A 51 2.58 -11.78 -7.97
C GLU A 51 3.33 -12.97 -7.34
N GLY A 52 4.60 -12.78 -7.01
CA GLY A 52 5.44 -13.79 -6.36
C GLY A 52 5.21 -13.96 -4.85
N THR A 53 4.21 -13.30 -4.26
CA THR A 53 3.89 -13.47 -2.84
C THR A 53 3.53 -14.93 -2.53
N GLU A 54 4.14 -15.54 -1.51
CA GLU A 54 3.88 -16.93 -1.14
C GLU A 54 2.44 -17.16 -0.61
N GLU A 55 1.93 -18.39 -0.72
CA GLU A 55 0.55 -18.76 -0.32
C GLU A 55 0.28 -18.57 1.17
N VAL A 56 1.32 -18.72 2.00
CA VAL A 56 1.22 -18.51 3.44
C VAL A 56 0.84 -17.08 3.82
N TYR A 57 1.25 -16.10 3.00
CA TYR A 57 0.89 -14.71 3.23
C TYR A 57 -0.41 -14.31 2.56
N GLU A 58 -0.72 -14.90 1.41
CA GLU A 58 -1.94 -14.59 0.66
C GLU A 58 -2.35 -15.79 -0.22
N PRO A 59 -3.46 -16.47 0.10
CA PRO A 59 -4.03 -17.50 -0.75
C PRO A 59 -4.82 -16.90 -1.93
N GLY A 60 -4.42 -17.21 -3.16
CA GLY A 60 -5.25 -17.03 -4.36
C GLY A 60 -5.26 -15.64 -5.01
N VAL A 61 -6.46 -15.07 -5.21
CA VAL A 61 -6.82 -14.08 -6.25
C VAL A 61 -6.24 -12.67 -6.11
N MET A 62 -5.57 -12.34 -4.99
CA MET A 62 -5.08 -10.99 -4.71
C MET A 62 -3.72 -10.66 -5.33
N ARG A 63 -2.93 -11.67 -5.68
CA ARG A 63 -1.59 -11.53 -6.24
C ARG A 63 -1.58 -10.75 -7.54
N GLY A 64 -0.56 -9.91 -7.71
CA GLY A 64 -0.39 -9.04 -8.87
C GLY A 64 -1.33 -7.83 -8.91
N ARG A 65 -2.01 -7.49 -7.81
CA ARG A 65 -3.08 -6.47 -7.81
C ARG A 65 -2.87 -5.39 -6.76
N VAL A 66 -3.39 -4.19 -7.06
CA VAL A 66 -3.62 -3.17 -6.04
C VAL A 66 -4.96 -3.43 -5.37
N VAL A 67 -4.93 -3.60 -4.05
CA VAL A 67 -6.06 -4.11 -3.25
C VAL A 67 -6.60 -3.10 -2.25
N GLY A 68 -6.03 -1.90 -2.19
CA GLY A 68 -6.53 -0.87 -1.30
C GLY A 68 -5.73 0.42 -1.30
N GLY A 69 -6.25 1.38 -0.55
CA GLY A 69 -5.66 2.68 -0.28
C GLY A 69 -5.72 3.01 1.20
N VAL A 70 -4.58 3.36 1.79
CA VAL A 70 -4.49 3.78 3.19
C VAL A 70 -4.09 5.25 3.29
N ARG A 71 -4.47 5.88 4.39
CA ARG A 71 -3.99 7.20 4.80
C ARG A 71 -3.04 7.05 5.97
N LEU A 72 -1.94 7.76 5.93
CA LEU A 72 -1.01 7.83 7.05
C LEU A 72 -1.63 8.63 8.21
N LEU A 73 -1.45 8.16 9.43
CA LEU A 73 -1.86 8.85 10.64
C LEU A 73 -0.63 9.47 11.34
N PRO A 74 -0.80 10.56 12.11
CA PRO A 74 0.24 11.05 12.98
C PRO A 74 0.73 9.94 13.93
N MET A 75 2.03 9.91 14.20
CA MET A 75 2.58 9.04 15.23
C MET A 75 1.96 9.42 16.60
N PRO A 76 1.39 8.46 17.35
CA PRO A 76 0.85 8.74 18.67
C PRO A 76 1.93 9.25 19.64
N PRO A 77 1.54 10.05 20.65
CA PRO A 77 2.48 10.49 21.68
C PRO A 77 3.19 9.31 22.36
N GLY A 78 4.52 9.41 22.47
CA GLY A 78 5.35 8.37 23.10
C GLY A 78 5.47 7.08 22.30
N LYS A 79 5.11 7.10 21.01
CA LYS A 79 5.33 5.99 20.08
C LYS A 79 6.38 6.35 19.03
N GLU A 80 7.12 5.34 18.61
CA GLU A 80 8.10 5.41 17.53
C GLU A 80 7.78 4.37 16.46
N MET A 81 8.42 4.48 15.29
CA MET A 81 8.21 3.50 14.20
C MET A 81 8.52 2.07 14.62
N ARG A 82 9.50 1.92 15.52
CA ARG A 82 9.91 0.65 16.11
C ARG A 82 8.79 0.01 16.94
N ASP A 83 7.85 0.78 17.50
CA ASP A 83 6.77 0.20 18.31
C ASP A 83 5.70 -0.56 17.50
N TYR A 84 5.75 -0.50 16.17
CA TYR A 84 4.78 -1.11 15.26
C TYR A 84 5.26 -2.44 14.69
N PHE A 85 5.69 -3.35 15.57
CA PHE A 85 6.05 -4.71 15.17
C PHE A 85 4.83 -5.55 14.80
N TYR A 86 4.99 -6.48 13.85
CA TYR A 86 3.98 -7.46 13.47
C TYR A 86 4.56 -8.89 13.58
N PRO A 87 3.83 -9.85 14.17
CA PRO A 87 4.25 -11.25 14.16
C PRO A 87 4.20 -11.80 12.74
N ASP A 88 5.36 -12.22 12.22
CA ASP A 88 5.46 -12.79 10.88
C ASP A 88 4.74 -14.16 10.80
N TRP A 89 4.62 -14.76 9.61
CA TRP A 89 3.93 -16.05 9.41
C TRP A 89 4.44 -17.18 10.31
N ASP A 90 5.72 -17.13 10.69
CA ASP A 90 6.37 -18.09 11.59
C ASP A 90 6.23 -17.72 13.08
N LYS A 91 5.38 -16.74 13.39
CA LYS A 91 5.08 -16.19 14.72
C LYS A 91 6.27 -15.53 15.40
N ARG A 92 7.42 -15.40 14.72
CA ARG A 92 8.51 -14.60 15.27
C ARG A 92 8.10 -13.13 15.15
N MET A 93 8.29 -12.40 16.24
CA MET A 93 8.26 -10.94 16.21
C MET A 93 9.48 -10.50 15.41
N ARG A 94 9.28 -10.38 14.10
CA ARG A 94 10.27 -9.83 13.21
C ARG A 94 9.94 -8.37 12.98
N TRP A 95 10.92 -7.65 12.47
CA TRP A 95 10.65 -6.42 11.76
C TRP A 95 9.51 -6.56 10.77
N PRO A 96 8.75 -5.47 10.58
CA PRO A 96 9.32 -4.24 10.04
C PRO A 96 9.13 -2.99 10.94
N LEU A 97 9.87 -1.90 10.66
CA LEU A 97 9.61 -0.56 11.21
C LEU A 97 8.31 -0.03 10.59
N GLY A 98 7.39 0.48 11.40
CA GLY A 98 6.03 0.79 10.93
C GLY A 98 5.56 2.21 11.20
N TRP A 99 4.67 2.72 10.35
CA TRP A 99 3.98 3.98 10.56
C TRP A 99 2.47 3.74 10.65
N PRO A 100 1.78 4.29 11.65
CA PRO A 100 0.33 4.11 11.80
C PRO A 100 -0.45 4.59 10.57
N CYS A 101 -1.44 3.82 10.17
CA CYS A 101 -2.28 4.14 9.03
C CYS A 101 -3.74 3.75 9.27
N LYS A 102 -4.62 4.23 8.39
CA LYS A 102 -6.01 3.82 8.32
C LYS A 102 -6.36 3.44 6.90
N ALA A 103 -6.97 2.27 6.70
CA ALA A 103 -7.61 1.94 5.44
C ALA A 103 -8.72 2.95 5.13
N VAL A 104 -8.56 3.70 4.05
CA VAL A 104 -9.58 4.62 3.55
C VAL A 104 -10.46 3.92 2.52
N TYR A 105 -9.89 2.92 1.82
CA TYR A 105 -10.58 2.20 0.78
C TYR A 105 -9.98 0.80 0.60
N ALA A 106 -10.83 -0.23 0.68
CA ALA A 106 -10.49 -1.65 0.60
C ALA A 106 -11.57 -2.39 -0.23
N PRO A 107 -11.48 -2.40 -1.57
CA PRO A 107 -12.49 -3.04 -2.41
C PRO A 107 -12.41 -4.57 -2.32
N PRO A 108 -13.50 -5.28 -2.70
CA PRO A 108 -13.44 -6.70 -2.93
C PRO A 108 -12.33 -7.05 -3.95
N VAL A 109 -11.64 -8.17 -3.71
CA VAL A 109 -10.53 -8.62 -4.55
C VAL A 109 -10.92 -8.82 -6.01
N SER A 110 -12.14 -9.31 -6.24
CA SER A 110 -12.70 -9.50 -7.59
C SER A 110 -12.73 -8.22 -8.42
N GLU A 111 -12.68 -7.06 -7.77
CA GLU A 111 -12.71 -5.74 -8.41
C GLU A 111 -11.31 -5.13 -8.60
N CYS A 112 -10.27 -5.71 -7.99
CA CYS A 112 -8.88 -5.25 -8.06
C CYS A 112 -8.24 -5.58 -9.42
N ARG A 113 -7.38 -4.71 -9.99
CA ARG A 113 -6.81 -4.88 -11.35
C ARG A 113 -5.30 -5.20 -11.36
N PRO A 114 -4.78 -5.93 -12.37
CA PRO A 114 -3.34 -6.09 -12.61
C PRO A 114 -2.75 -4.79 -13.22
N LEU A 115 -2.29 -3.87 -12.37
CA LEU A 115 -1.95 -2.50 -12.79
C LEU A 115 -0.56 -2.33 -13.41
N VAL A 116 0.42 -3.14 -13.01
CA VAL A 116 1.80 -2.96 -13.46
C VAL A 116 1.96 -3.38 -14.93
N ASP A 117 1.45 -4.54 -15.31
CA ASP A 117 1.54 -5.02 -16.70
C ASP A 117 0.74 -4.15 -17.65
N ASP A 118 -0.46 -3.73 -17.24
CA ASP A 118 -1.34 -2.86 -18.03
C ASP A 118 -0.68 -1.50 -18.37
N LEU A 119 0.23 -1.00 -17.51
CA LEU A 119 0.79 0.35 -17.63
C LEU A 119 2.24 0.42 -18.11
N PHE A 120 2.99 -0.66 -17.92
CA PHE A 120 4.42 -0.70 -18.17
C PHE A 120 4.80 -1.80 -19.18
N GLY A 121 3.90 -2.73 -19.47
CA GLY A 121 4.16 -3.88 -20.34
C GLY A 121 4.72 -5.08 -19.56
N GLN A 122 4.52 -6.28 -20.13
CA GLN A 122 4.76 -7.56 -19.46
C GLN A 122 6.21 -7.77 -18.99
N ASP A 123 7.20 -7.15 -19.64
CA ASP A 123 8.61 -7.32 -19.29
C ASP A 123 9.11 -6.34 -18.21
N LEU A 124 8.32 -5.32 -17.85
CA LEU A 124 8.71 -4.30 -16.87
C LEU A 124 8.24 -4.63 -15.45
N PHE A 125 7.43 -5.67 -15.27
CA PHE A 125 6.91 -6.07 -13.97
C PHE A 125 8.01 -6.26 -12.94
N GLN A 126 9.00 -7.12 -13.25
CA GLN A 126 10.08 -7.46 -12.34
C GLN A 126 10.91 -6.24 -11.95
N SER A 127 11.19 -5.35 -12.90
CA SER A 127 11.90 -4.10 -12.63
C SER A 127 11.07 -3.10 -11.82
N TYR A 128 9.74 -3.12 -11.95
CA TYR A 128 8.87 -2.26 -11.18
C TYR A 128 8.74 -2.76 -9.74
N VAL A 129 8.54 -4.07 -9.56
CA VAL A 129 8.40 -4.68 -8.24
C VAL A 129 9.71 -4.79 -7.48
N SER A 130 10.88 -4.82 -8.13
CA SER A 130 12.17 -4.82 -7.43
C SER A 130 12.37 -3.58 -6.55
N ARG A 131 11.78 -2.44 -6.94
CA ARG A 131 11.80 -1.19 -6.16
C ARG A 131 11.15 -1.34 -4.78
N PHE A 132 10.24 -2.31 -4.62
CA PHE A 132 9.57 -2.61 -3.35
C PHE A 132 10.52 -3.14 -2.27
N GLN A 133 11.67 -3.69 -2.66
CA GLN A 133 12.70 -4.15 -1.70
C GLN A 133 13.31 -2.99 -0.90
N HIS A 134 13.08 -1.75 -1.34
CA HIS A 134 13.59 -0.53 -0.72
C HIS A 134 12.52 0.26 0.04
N GLY A 135 11.38 -0.38 0.37
CA GLY A 135 10.26 0.23 1.09
C GLY A 135 9.18 0.83 0.17
N PRO A 136 8.29 1.68 0.69
CA PRO A 136 7.33 2.39 -0.12
C PRO A 136 8.09 3.37 -1.01
N PHE A 137 7.59 3.56 -2.23
CA PHE A 137 8.17 4.54 -3.12
C PHE A 137 7.11 5.43 -3.75
N LYS A 138 7.57 6.61 -4.15
CA LYS A 138 6.73 7.61 -4.80
C LYS A 138 6.28 7.12 -6.17
N LEU A 139 4.97 7.16 -6.38
CA LEU A 139 4.34 6.74 -7.62
C LEU A 139 4.73 7.66 -8.77
N GLU A 140 4.99 7.05 -9.92
CA GLU A 140 5.05 7.79 -11.18
C GLU A 140 3.68 8.37 -11.53
N ALA A 141 3.67 9.55 -12.13
CA ALA A 141 2.43 10.27 -12.45
C ALA A 141 1.43 9.42 -13.26
N LYS A 142 1.91 8.55 -14.15
CA LYS A 142 1.05 7.63 -14.92
C LYS A 142 0.36 6.59 -14.04
N MET A 143 1.06 5.99 -13.07
CA MET A 143 0.49 5.03 -12.13
C MET A 143 -0.50 5.72 -11.18
N ALA A 144 -0.12 6.87 -10.63
CA ALA A 144 -1.01 7.67 -9.78
C ALA A 144 -2.34 8.00 -10.50
N LYS A 145 -2.25 8.43 -11.77
CA LYS A 145 -3.43 8.76 -12.57
C LYS A 145 -4.35 7.57 -12.83
N GLU A 146 -3.81 6.40 -13.13
CA GLU A 146 -4.64 5.20 -13.33
C GLU A 146 -5.26 4.70 -12.03
N LEU A 147 -4.53 4.76 -10.92
CA LEU A 147 -5.09 4.49 -9.61
C LEU A 147 -6.23 5.46 -9.30
N ASP A 148 -6.04 6.76 -9.48
CA ASP A 148 -7.12 7.74 -9.27
C ASP A 148 -8.37 7.44 -10.12
N LYS A 149 -8.19 7.03 -11.39
CA LYS A 149 -9.30 6.61 -12.27
C LYS A 149 -10.00 5.37 -11.73
N PHE A 150 -9.24 4.34 -11.38
CA PHE A 150 -9.75 3.10 -10.83
C PHE A 150 -10.57 3.41 -9.58
N PHE A 151 -10.01 4.13 -8.61
CA PHE A 151 -10.68 4.48 -7.36
C PHE A 151 -11.90 5.38 -7.55
N ALA A 152 -11.87 6.31 -8.50
CA ALA A 152 -13.02 7.16 -8.82
C ALA A 152 -14.24 6.37 -9.34
N GLN A 153 -14.05 5.15 -9.86
CA GLN A 153 -15.17 4.29 -10.26
C GLN A 153 -15.97 3.83 -9.03
N PHE A 154 -15.33 3.70 -7.87
CA PHE A 154 -15.97 3.17 -6.67
C PHE A 154 -16.55 4.24 -5.74
N SER A 155 -16.01 5.46 -5.75
CA SER A 155 -16.63 6.60 -5.06
C SER A 155 -18.01 6.95 -5.65
N LYS A 156 -18.22 6.69 -6.95
CA LYS A 156 -19.52 6.83 -7.63
C LYS A 156 -20.54 5.75 -7.23
N VAL A 157 -20.11 4.58 -6.76
CA VAL A 157 -21.01 3.50 -6.34
C VAL A 157 -21.59 3.78 -4.95
N ARG A 158 -20.86 4.46 -4.07
CA ARG A 158 -21.35 4.83 -2.72
C ARG A 158 -22.33 6.01 -2.68
N THR A 159 -22.44 6.80 -3.75
CA THR A 159 -23.38 7.96 -3.80
C THR A 159 -24.80 7.58 -4.24
N ARG A 160 -25.08 6.31 -4.54
CA ARG A 160 -26.45 5.79 -4.72
C ARG A 160 -26.92 5.07 -3.45
N LYS A 161 -27.25 5.83 -2.41
CA LYS A 161 -28.27 5.43 -1.43
C LYS A 161 -29.04 6.69 -1.01
N ASN A 162 -30.25 6.79 -1.57
CA ASN A 162 -31.36 7.52 -0.96
C ASN A 162 -31.76 6.83 0.35
#